data_AF-A0A2P4URE2-F1
#
_entry.id   AF-A0A2P4URE2-F1
#
_cell.length_a   1.000
_cell.length_b   1.000
_cell.length_c   1.000
_cell.angle_alpha   90.00
_cell.angle_beta   90.00
_cell.angle_gamma   90.00
#
_symmetry.space_group_name_H-M   'P 1'
#
loop_
_entity.id
_entity.type
_entity.pdbx_description
1 polymer ?
#
loop_
_entity_poly.entity_id
_entity_poly.type
_entity_poly.pdbx_seq_one_letter_code
_entity_poly.pdbx_strand_id
1 'polypeptide(L)'
;MATDSEPKPLSEIAAEVGLNISDVAAFSGLDESTVFRLWENQHWLERASGRSLQTLISSVPGIAEYVTTHSVVKRRESLVADLDAAGLTVDLTVLRSSTVAQQHLLNALEAGLQIMRGEKPPRVASYLARFWGREQDRALESLFAGENGLLTDPRPLFDAAIEIAPRLNQRAYSFHSILALNILTHQVSKVTRELSEDLAFEVPGRQSAFMLRGVVMGTLIATDDIDLAERYRRILEATPMYAGLEEWSLPTYARDGRVTSDFTLPSDLSLRHTAVEVLREIDAYNDAYFYYLVSTYLPLALRRDPRFGGRVADLAAAVRRRRETVPDRRIRETCDRLLRRLAALT
;
A
#
# COMPACT_ATOMS: atom_id res chain seq x y z
N MET A 1 12.44 23.92 17.56
CA MET A 1 13.11 22.79 16.88
C MET A 1 13.84 23.37 15.70
N ALA A 2 15.17 23.28 15.69
CA ALA A 2 16.02 23.96 14.73
C ALA A 2 15.85 23.41 13.31
N THR A 3 16.24 24.25 12.36
CA THR A 3 16.20 24.16 10.89
C THR A 3 17.01 22.97 10.32
N ASP A 4 16.61 21.74 10.60
CA ASP A 4 17.25 20.51 10.05
C ASP A 4 16.93 20.23 8.57
N SER A 5 16.30 21.18 7.86
CA SER A 5 15.90 21.04 6.45
C SER A 5 16.85 21.70 5.46
N GLU A 6 17.70 22.63 5.90
CA GLU A 6 18.61 23.33 4.98
C GLU A 6 19.80 22.44 4.59
N PRO A 7 20.25 22.46 3.32
CA PRO A 7 21.41 21.69 2.90
C PRO A 7 22.67 22.14 3.66
N LYS A 8 23.24 21.22 4.45
CA LYS A 8 24.51 21.39 5.15
C LYS A 8 25.69 20.98 4.27
N PRO A 9 26.80 21.74 4.29
CA PRO A 9 28.06 21.31 3.71
C PRO A 9 28.59 20.08 4.47
N LEU A 10 29.46 19.29 3.80
CA LEU A 10 30.08 18.11 4.40
C LEU A 10 30.91 18.49 5.65
N SER A 11 31.51 19.68 5.63
CA SER A 11 32.31 20.23 6.73
C SER A 11 31.51 20.42 8.01
N GLU A 12 30.26 20.88 7.91
CA GLU A 12 29.40 21.10 9.08
C GLU A 12 29.02 19.77 9.75
N ILE A 13 28.64 18.77 8.95
CA ILE A 13 28.27 17.43 9.46
C ILE A 13 29.49 16.76 10.11
N ALA A 14 30.66 16.86 9.48
CA ALA A 14 31.91 16.32 10.03
C ALA A 14 32.33 17.05 11.32
N ALA A 15 32.15 18.37 11.38
CA ALA A 15 32.48 19.18 12.55
C ALA A 15 31.60 18.84 13.78
N GLU A 16 30.33 18.45 13.58
CA GLU A 16 29.43 18.00 14.67
C GLU A 16 30.00 16.80 15.44
N VAL A 17 30.85 15.99 14.78
CA VAL A 17 31.54 14.84 15.39
C VAL A 17 33.05 15.06 15.56
N GLY A 18 33.51 16.31 15.42
CA GLY A 18 34.89 16.73 15.65
C GLY A 18 35.89 16.32 14.56
N LEU A 19 35.41 16.00 13.36
CA LEU A 19 36.27 15.57 12.25
C LEU A 19 36.62 16.75 11.33
N ASN A 20 37.89 16.80 10.93
CA ASN A 20 38.37 17.71 9.89
C ASN A 20 38.46 17.01 8.52
N ILE A 21 38.86 17.77 7.50
CA ILE A 21 38.97 17.28 6.12
C ILE A 21 39.91 16.08 5.97
N SER A 22 41.05 16.11 6.67
CA SER A 22 42.06 15.06 6.61
C SER A 22 41.58 13.79 7.32
N ASP A 23 40.84 13.92 8.42
CA ASP A 23 40.19 12.78 9.10
C ASP A 23 39.17 12.11 8.18
N VAL A 24 38.33 12.91 7.50
CA VAL A 24 37.32 12.41 6.56
C VAL A 24 37.98 11.72 5.37
N ALA A 25 39.06 12.25 4.82
CA ALA A 25 39.84 11.60 3.77
C ALA A 25 40.42 10.25 4.24
N ALA A 26 41.03 10.23 5.42
CA ALA A 26 41.62 9.03 6.00
C ALA A 26 40.59 7.93 6.28
N PHE A 27 39.45 8.27 6.88
CA PHE A 27 38.41 7.28 7.24
C PHE A 27 37.64 6.78 6.02
N SER A 28 37.32 7.64 5.07
CA SER A 28 36.58 7.25 3.87
C SER A 28 37.45 6.60 2.78
N GLY A 29 38.78 6.68 2.90
CA GLY A 29 39.72 6.23 1.87
C GLY A 29 39.64 7.03 0.58
N LEU A 30 39.07 8.24 0.63
CA LEU A 30 39.01 9.16 -0.50
C LEU A 30 40.23 10.07 -0.51
N ASP A 31 40.70 10.45 -1.71
CA ASP A 31 41.73 11.48 -1.84
C ASP A 31 41.26 12.79 -1.21
N GLU A 32 42.14 13.47 -0.49
CA GLU A 32 41.84 14.74 0.18
C GLU A 32 41.35 15.80 -0.81
N SER A 33 41.84 15.79 -2.06
CA SER A 33 41.35 16.66 -3.14
C SER A 33 39.90 16.37 -3.54
N THR A 34 39.43 15.13 -3.37
CA THR A 34 38.02 14.76 -3.58
C THR A 34 37.17 15.24 -2.42
N VAL A 35 37.62 15.05 -1.18
CA VAL A 35 36.91 15.57 0.01
C VAL A 35 36.84 17.09 -0.05
N PHE A 36 37.94 17.76 -0.41
CA PHE A 36 38.02 19.22 -0.53
C PHE A 36 36.98 19.80 -1.50
N ARG A 37 36.75 19.14 -2.65
CA ARG A 37 35.71 19.56 -3.62
C ARG A 37 34.29 19.47 -3.07
N LEU A 38 34.06 18.57 -2.11
CA LEU A 38 32.76 18.34 -1.47
C LEU A 38 32.60 19.16 -0.17
N TRP A 39 33.71 19.53 0.46
CA TRP A 39 33.80 20.00 1.84
C TRP A 39 32.83 21.15 2.16
N GLU A 40 32.94 22.26 1.44
CA GLU A 40 32.11 23.47 1.62
C GLU A 40 30.90 23.53 0.67
N ASN A 41 30.65 22.47 -0.11
CA ASN A 41 29.58 22.48 -1.10
C ASN A 41 28.26 22.04 -0.47
N GLN A 42 27.28 22.95 -0.35
CA GLN A 42 25.95 22.63 0.18
C GLN A 42 25.19 21.55 -0.62
N HIS A 43 25.54 21.35 -1.90
CA HIS A 43 24.97 20.35 -2.79
C HIS A 43 25.91 19.16 -3.04
N TRP A 44 26.84 18.89 -2.10
CA TRP A 44 27.86 17.84 -2.25
C TRP A 44 27.26 16.46 -2.54
N LEU A 45 26.07 16.15 -2.02
CA LEU A 45 25.35 14.89 -2.25
C LEU A 45 25.08 14.62 -3.73
N GLU A 46 24.84 15.65 -4.54
CA GLU A 46 24.57 15.53 -5.97
C GLU A 46 25.85 15.34 -6.80
N ARG A 47 26.98 15.75 -6.23
CA ARG A 47 28.29 15.75 -6.90
C ARG A 47 29.14 14.54 -6.51
N ALA A 48 28.83 13.90 -5.38
CA ALA A 48 29.49 12.68 -4.95
C ALA A 48 29.15 11.53 -5.90
N SER A 49 30.18 10.83 -6.39
CA SER A 49 29.96 9.58 -7.12
C SER A 49 29.31 8.53 -6.21
N GLY A 50 28.59 7.55 -6.78
CA GLY A 50 27.94 6.49 -5.97
C GLY A 50 28.91 5.73 -5.07
N ARG A 51 30.15 5.50 -5.52
CA ARG A 51 31.20 4.86 -4.71
C ARG A 51 31.67 5.79 -3.58
N SER A 52 31.94 7.06 -3.88
CA SER A 52 32.36 8.05 -2.86
C SER A 52 31.29 8.28 -1.81
N LEU A 53 30.02 8.32 -2.22
CA LEU A 53 28.91 8.45 -1.29
C LEU A 53 28.80 7.23 -0.37
N GLN A 54 28.95 6.01 -0.91
CA GLN A 54 28.96 4.79 -0.09
C GLN A 54 30.09 4.79 0.95
N THR A 55 31.31 5.20 0.57
CA THR A 55 32.42 5.22 1.52
C THR A 55 32.28 6.32 2.57
N LEU A 56 31.70 7.48 2.23
CA LEU A 56 31.36 8.52 3.21
C LEU A 56 30.27 8.03 4.18
N ILE A 57 29.19 7.43 3.67
CA ILE A 57 28.10 6.87 4.49
C ILE A 57 28.61 5.79 5.45
N SER A 58 29.53 4.93 5.00
CA SER A 58 30.01 3.81 5.83
C SER A 58 31.03 4.21 6.89
N SER A 59 31.72 5.36 6.71
CA SER A 59 32.96 5.63 7.44
C SER A 59 32.96 6.97 8.19
N VAL A 60 32.03 7.88 7.87
CA VAL A 60 31.92 9.18 8.52
C VAL A 60 30.60 9.23 9.30
N PRO A 61 30.65 9.28 10.65
CA PRO A 61 29.45 9.38 11.49
C PRO A 61 28.59 10.59 11.11
N GLY A 62 27.26 10.44 11.19
CA GLY A 62 26.29 11.51 10.87
C GLY A 62 25.94 11.61 9.38
N ILE A 63 26.78 11.09 8.47
CA ILE A 63 26.51 11.16 7.03
C ILE A 63 25.34 10.26 6.62
N ALA A 64 25.21 9.07 7.17
CA ALA A 64 24.11 8.16 6.85
C ALA A 64 22.75 8.75 7.25
N GLU A 65 22.68 9.34 8.45
CA GLU A 65 21.51 10.00 9.02
C GLU A 65 21.16 11.26 8.21
N TYR A 66 22.16 12.08 7.88
CA TYR A 66 21.98 13.27 7.06
C TYR A 66 21.47 12.92 5.66
N VAL A 67 22.09 11.95 4.98
CA VAL A 67 21.67 11.51 3.64
C VAL A 67 20.22 11.03 3.65
N THR A 68 19.84 10.23 4.64
CA THR A 68 18.49 9.69 4.75
C THR A 68 17.47 10.80 5.03
N THR A 69 17.77 11.70 5.96
CA THR A 69 16.87 12.81 6.31
C THR A 69 16.75 13.82 5.18
N HIS A 70 17.87 14.29 4.64
CA HIS A 70 17.91 15.31 3.60
C HIS A 70 17.32 14.81 2.27
N SER A 71 17.58 13.56 1.88
CA SER A 71 17.00 12.99 0.65
C SER A 71 15.47 12.90 0.72
N VAL A 72 14.91 12.56 1.88
CA VAL A 72 13.46 12.54 2.10
C VAL A 72 12.88 13.95 2.04
N VAL A 73 13.52 14.93 2.69
CA VAL A 73 13.09 16.35 2.67
C VAL A 73 13.12 16.91 1.26
N LYS A 74 14.24 16.75 0.54
CA LYS A 74 14.38 17.23 -0.84
C LYS A 74 13.37 16.58 -1.79
N ARG A 75 13.19 15.26 -1.67
CA ARG A 75 12.18 14.53 -2.47
C ARG A 75 10.77 15.03 -2.18
N ARG A 76 10.45 15.29 -0.91
CA ARG A 76 9.16 15.86 -0.50
C ARG A 76 8.94 17.23 -1.14
N GLU A 77 9.90 18.14 -1.01
CA GLU A 77 9.78 19.50 -1.56
C GLU A 77 9.61 19.49 -3.08
N SER A 78 10.41 18.68 -3.77
CA SER A 78 10.29 18.51 -5.22
C SER A 78 8.93 17.92 -5.62
N LEU A 79 8.43 16.91 -4.91
CA LEU A 79 7.13 16.30 -5.21
C LEU A 79 5.97 17.26 -4.93
N VAL A 80 6.04 18.04 -3.85
CA VAL A 80 5.01 19.05 -3.52
C VAL A 80 4.95 20.12 -4.61
N ALA A 81 6.10 20.62 -5.06
CA ALA A 81 6.16 21.60 -6.15
C ALA A 81 5.64 21.00 -7.47
N ASP A 82 6.04 19.77 -7.81
CA ASP A 82 5.62 19.08 -9.04
C ASP A 82 4.12 18.77 -9.06
N LEU A 83 3.54 18.43 -7.90
CA LEU A 83 2.10 18.17 -7.75
C LEU A 83 1.29 19.46 -7.85
N ASP A 84 1.75 20.54 -7.22
CA ASP A 84 1.11 21.85 -7.32
C ASP A 84 1.08 22.33 -8.79
N ALA A 85 2.20 22.17 -9.50
CA ALA A 85 2.29 22.43 -10.93
C ALA A 85 1.37 21.53 -11.80
N ALA A 86 1.01 20.35 -11.29
CA ALA A 86 0.07 19.43 -11.93
C ALA A 86 -1.40 19.65 -11.48
N GLY A 87 -1.67 20.67 -10.67
CA GLY A 87 -3.02 21.01 -10.20
C GLY A 87 -3.46 20.26 -8.93
N LEU A 88 -2.53 19.68 -8.17
CA LEU A 88 -2.80 19.00 -6.90
C LEU A 88 -2.07 19.69 -5.74
N THR A 89 -2.83 20.28 -4.83
CA THR A 89 -2.27 20.90 -3.62
C THR A 89 -2.15 19.88 -2.48
N VAL A 90 -0.94 19.71 -1.96
CA VAL A 90 -0.63 18.79 -0.85
C VAL A 90 -0.86 19.46 0.50
N ASP A 91 -1.60 18.82 1.40
CA ASP A 91 -1.70 19.24 2.79
C ASP A 91 -0.43 18.85 3.56
N LEU A 92 0.46 19.83 3.74
CA LEU A 92 1.72 19.64 4.46
C LEU A 92 1.54 19.35 5.95
N THR A 93 0.43 19.77 6.55
CA THR A 93 0.13 19.49 7.96
C THR A 93 -0.15 18.01 8.12
N VAL A 94 -1.08 17.48 7.32
CA VAL A 94 -1.43 16.05 7.30
C VAL A 94 -0.23 15.20 6.93
N LEU A 95 0.53 15.59 5.89
CA LEU A 95 1.72 14.86 5.46
C LEU A 95 2.76 14.74 6.59
N ARG A 96 2.97 15.81 7.38
CA ARG A 96 3.96 15.83 8.47
C ARG A 96 3.48 15.10 9.73
N SER A 97 2.18 15.14 10.04
CA SER A 97 1.62 14.51 11.24
C SER A 97 1.18 13.06 11.03
N SER A 98 1.22 12.54 9.80
CA SER A 98 0.78 11.19 9.47
C SER A 98 1.58 10.13 10.22
N THR A 99 0.88 9.10 10.72
CA THR A 99 1.49 7.92 11.35
C THR A 99 2.06 6.93 10.33
N VAL A 100 1.77 7.12 9.04
CA VAL A 100 2.27 6.26 7.96
C VAL A 100 3.72 6.66 7.64
N ALA A 101 4.57 5.67 7.37
CA ALA A 101 5.98 5.94 7.05
C ALA A 101 6.10 6.91 5.85
N GLN A 102 6.91 7.97 6.02
CA GLN A 102 7.05 9.05 5.03
C GLN A 102 7.39 8.53 3.63
N GLN A 103 8.22 7.48 3.51
CA GLN A 103 8.56 6.89 2.22
C GLN A 103 7.34 6.35 1.47
N HIS A 104 6.34 5.78 2.16
CA HIS A 104 5.11 5.32 1.53
C HIS A 104 4.23 6.48 1.08
N LEU A 105 4.13 7.55 1.87
CA LEU A 105 3.40 8.76 1.49
C LEU A 105 4.04 9.44 0.28
N LEU A 106 5.37 9.59 0.25
CA LEU A 106 6.08 10.15 -0.89
C LEU A 106 5.92 9.29 -2.15
N ASN A 107 5.89 7.97 -2.01
CA ASN A 107 5.58 7.08 -3.14
C ASN A 107 4.14 7.31 -3.63
N ALA A 108 3.17 7.53 -2.73
CA ALA A 108 1.77 7.78 -3.09
C ALA A 108 1.64 9.11 -3.85
N LEU A 109 2.24 10.18 -3.33
CA LEU A 109 2.34 11.47 -4.00
C LEU A 109 2.95 11.35 -5.41
N GLU A 110 4.05 10.59 -5.54
CA GLU A 110 4.68 10.36 -6.84
C GLU A 110 3.79 9.55 -7.80
N ALA A 111 3.07 8.54 -7.31
CA ALA A 111 2.10 7.80 -8.11
C ALA A 111 0.95 8.70 -8.59
N GLY A 112 0.42 9.56 -7.72
CA GLY A 112 -0.57 10.57 -8.07
C GLY A 112 -0.07 11.53 -9.15
N LEU A 113 1.18 12.00 -9.03
CA LEU A 113 1.82 12.84 -10.04
C LEU A 113 1.91 12.14 -11.40
N GLN A 114 2.25 10.85 -11.44
CA GLN A 114 2.30 10.11 -12.72
C GLN A 114 0.91 9.94 -13.34
N ILE A 115 -0.14 9.77 -12.53
CA ILE A 115 -1.53 9.72 -13.00
C ILE A 115 -1.92 11.08 -13.60
N MET A 116 -1.68 12.18 -12.87
CA MET A 116 -1.99 13.54 -13.32
C MET A 116 -1.29 13.93 -14.62
N ARG A 117 -0.04 13.49 -14.81
CA ARG A 117 0.72 13.75 -16.04
C ARG A 117 0.22 12.95 -17.25
N GLY A 118 -0.75 12.04 -17.08
CA GLY A 118 -1.26 11.20 -18.17
C GLY A 118 -0.20 10.29 -18.79
N GLU A 119 0.81 9.92 -17.98
CA GLU A 119 1.98 9.14 -18.41
C GLU A 119 1.58 7.79 -19.04
N LYS A 120 2.50 7.19 -19.79
CA LYS A 120 2.21 5.92 -20.47
C LYS A 120 1.79 4.83 -19.46
N PRO A 121 0.79 3.98 -19.77
CA PRO A 121 0.27 2.99 -18.83
C PRO A 121 1.34 2.11 -18.14
N PRO A 122 2.41 1.62 -18.80
CA PRO A 122 3.45 0.85 -18.13
C PRO A 122 4.19 1.63 -17.03
N ARG A 123 4.37 2.94 -17.22
CA ARG A 123 5.02 3.80 -16.23
C ARG A 123 4.13 3.94 -15.01
N VAL A 124 2.87 4.32 -15.19
CA VAL A 124 1.89 4.43 -14.10
C VAL A 124 1.75 3.11 -13.35
N ALA A 125 1.67 1.99 -14.07
CA ALA A 125 1.62 0.65 -13.47
C ALA A 125 2.82 0.35 -12.56
N SER A 126 4.03 0.77 -12.94
CA SER A 126 5.25 0.53 -12.14
C SER A 126 5.27 1.28 -10.80
N TYR A 127 4.51 2.38 -10.69
CA TYR A 127 4.33 3.11 -9.43
C TYR A 127 3.20 2.51 -8.61
N LEU A 128 2.06 2.21 -9.25
CA LEU A 128 0.89 1.67 -8.57
C LEU A 128 1.08 0.25 -8.03
N ALA A 129 1.81 -0.62 -8.73
CA ALA A 129 2.05 -2.00 -8.28
C ALA A 129 2.76 -2.10 -6.92
N ARG A 130 3.39 -1.01 -6.45
CA ARG A 130 4.10 -0.94 -5.16
C ARG A 130 3.15 -0.89 -3.96
N PHE A 131 1.86 -0.66 -4.20
CA PHE A 131 0.84 -0.49 -3.16
C PHE A 131 0.12 -1.78 -2.77
N TRP A 132 0.61 -2.94 -3.24
CA TRP A 132 0.17 -4.23 -2.70
C TRP A 132 0.78 -4.48 -1.32
N GLY A 133 -0.02 -4.17 -0.30
CA GLY A 133 0.30 -4.44 1.10
C GLY A 133 -0.19 -3.32 2.00
N ARG A 134 -0.49 -3.66 3.26
CA ARG A 134 -1.19 -2.79 4.21
C ARG A 134 -0.67 -1.36 4.30
N GLU A 135 0.58 -1.16 4.69
CA GLU A 135 1.09 0.19 4.95
C GLU A 135 1.23 1.01 3.66
N GLN A 136 1.44 0.34 2.53
CA GLN A 136 1.43 1.00 1.24
C GLN A 136 0.02 1.38 0.84
N ASP A 137 -0.93 0.45 0.89
CA ASP A 137 -2.34 0.69 0.59
C ASP A 137 -2.93 1.83 1.45
N ARG A 138 -2.62 1.88 2.76
CA ARG A 138 -2.98 3.01 3.63
C ARG A 138 -2.41 4.34 3.16
N ALA A 139 -1.18 4.36 2.66
CA ALA A 139 -0.57 5.56 2.09
C ALA A 139 -1.30 6.00 0.82
N LEU A 140 -1.65 5.05 -0.05
CA LEU A 140 -2.40 5.34 -1.27
C LEU A 140 -3.82 5.80 -0.95
N GLU A 141 -4.51 5.16 0.00
CA GLU A 141 -5.83 5.57 0.48
C GLU A 141 -5.82 7.01 0.98
N SER A 142 -4.79 7.42 1.74
CA SER A 142 -4.67 8.80 2.21
C SER A 142 -4.55 9.82 1.07
N LEU A 143 -4.10 9.41 -0.12
CA LEU A 143 -4.04 10.26 -1.31
C LEU A 143 -5.43 10.49 -1.92
N PHE A 144 -6.33 9.49 -1.87
CA PHE A 144 -7.68 9.54 -2.41
C PHE A 144 -8.75 9.96 -1.38
N ALA A 145 -8.37 10.09 -0.10
CA ALA A 145 -9.28 10.45 0.97
C ALA A 145 -9.78 11.90 0.84
N GLY A 146 -11.09 12.11 0.97
CA GLY A 146 -11.73 13.43 0.92
C GLY A 146 -11.49 14.28 2.17
N GLU A 147 -11.60 13.69 3.35
CA GLU A 147 -11.31 14.35 4.64
C GLU A 147 -10.04 13.78 5.25
N ASN A 148 -9.21 14.65 5.84
CA ASN A 148 -7.91 14.28 6.43
C ASN A 148 -6.96 13.54 5.46
N GLY A 149 -7.13 13.77 4.16
CA GLY A 149 -6.28 13.23 3.11
C GLY A 149 -4.99 14.03 2.92
N LEU A 150 -4.07 13.47 2.13
CA LEU A 150 -2.81 14.12 1.74
C LEU A 150 -3.03 15.29 0.79
N LEU A 151 -4.14 15.32 0.07
CA LEU A 151 -4.50 16.38 -0.86
C LEU A 151 -5.60 17.24 -0.25
N THR A 152 -5.52 18.56 -0.43
CA THR A 152 -6.59 19.46 0.02
C THR A 152 -7.88 19.25 -0.79
N ASP A 153 -7.73 18.83 -2.05
CA ASP A 153 -8.84 18.39 -2.91
C ASP A 153 -8.36 17.20 -3.77
N PRO A 154 -8.82 15.96 -3.50
CA PRO A 154 -8.43 14.79 -4.29
C PRO A 154 -9.22 14.64 -5.59
N ARG A 155 -10.25 15.46 -5.86
CA ARG A 155 -11.13 15.31 -7.03
C ARG A 155 -10.38 15.30 -8.37
N PRO A 156 -9.42 16.21 -8.65
CA PRO A 156 -8.70 16.18 -9.92
C PRO A 156 -7.91 14.88 -10.13
N LEU A 157 -7.33 14.34 -9.04
CA LEU A 157 -6.64 13.04 -9.10
C LEU A 157 -7.62 11.90 -9.38
N PHE A 158 -8.78 11.93 -8.73
CA PHE A 158 -9.82 10.94 -8.91
C PHE A 158 -10.35 10.92 -10.35
N ASP A 159 -10.61 12.08 -10.94
CA ASP A 159 -11.04 12.19 -12.34
C ASP A 159 -9.97 11.63 -13.30
N ALA A 160 -8.70 11.98 -13.08
CA ALA A 160 -7.57 11.44 -13.86
C ALA A 160 -7.39 9.93 -13.67
N ALA A 161 -7.68 9.40 -12.47
CA ALA A 161 -7.64 7.97 -12.18
C ALA A 161 -8.74 7.20 -12.93
N ILE A 162 -9.94 7.75 -13.04
CA ILE A 162 -11.03 7.19 -13.85
C ILE A 162 -10.63 7.17 -15.32
N GLU A 163 -10.05 8.25 -15.84
CA GLU A 163 -9.63 8.34 -17.25
C GLU A 163 -8.53 7.32 -17.60
N ILE A 164 -7.59 7.06 -16.69
CA ILE A 164 -6.46 6.16 -16.96
C ILE A 164 -6.79 4.68 -16.76
N ALA A 165 -7.80 4.34 -15.96
CA ALA A 165 -8.15 2.94 -15.66
C ALA A 165 -8.46 2.11 -16.93
N PRO A 166 -9.28 2.58 -17.90
CA PRO A 166 -9.49 1.86 -19.17
C PRO A 166 -8.20 1.66 -19.98
N ARG A 167 -7.29 2.64 -19.95
CA ARG A 167 -6.01 2.59 -20.68
C ARG A 167 -5.04 1.59 -20.05
N LEU A 168 -5.07 1.45 -18.74
CA LEU A 168 -4.33 0.41 -18.01
C LEU A 168 -4.91 -0.98 -18.31
N ASN A 169 -6.23 -1.10 -18.40
CA ASN A 169 -6.91 -2.35 -18.72
C ASN A 169 -6.58 -2.86 -20.13
N GLN A 170 -6.64 -2.00 -21.15
CA GLN A 170 -6.30 -2.38 -22.54
C GLN A 170 -4.85 -2.87 -22.71
N ARG A 171 -3.96 -2.60 -21.74
CA ARG A 171 -2.54 -2.97 -21.79
C ARG A 171 -2.09 -3.81 -20.59
N ALA A 172 -3.01 -4.49 -19.92
CA ALA A 172 -2.72 -5.33 -18.75
C ALA A 172 -2.08 -6.69 -19.11
N TYR A 173 -1.00 -6.67 -19.89
CA TYR A 173 -0.28 -7.89 -20.31
C TYR A 173 0.77 -8.35 -19.30
N SER A 174 1.18 -7.48 -18.38
CA SER A 174 2.15 -7.79 -17.34
C SER A 174 1.49 -7.96 -15.98
N PHE A 175 2.07 -8.81 -15.13
CA PHE A 175 1.64 -8.96 -13.74
C PHE A 175 1.55 -7.63 -12.99
N HIS A 176 2.55 -6.75 -13.18
CA HIS A 176 2.56 -5.42 -12.56
C HIS A 176 1.41 -4.53 -13.05
N SER A 177 1.04 -4.62 -14.32
CA SER A 177 -0.12 -3.88 -14.87
C SER A 177 -1.43 -4.38 -14.29
N ILE A 178 -1.59 -5.70 -14.12
CA ILE A 178 -2.77 -6.31 -13.49
C ILE A 178 -2.88 -5.89 -12.03
N LEU A 179 -1.76 -5.92 -11.31
CA LEU A 179 -1.69 -5.49 -9.91
C LEU A 179 -2.02 -4.01 -9.75
N ALA A 180 -1.41 -3.16 -10.58
CA ALA A 180 -1.67 -1.73 -10.60
C ALA A 180 -3.14 -1.40 -10.90
N LEU A 181 -3.73 -2.07 -11.88
CA LEU A 181 -5.12 -1.85 -12.24
C LEU A 181 -6.05 -2.26 -11.10
N ASN A 182 -5.83 -3.42 -10.45
CA ASN A 182 -6.60 -3.85 -9.28
C ASN A 182 -6.53 -2.84 -8.13
N ILE A 183 -5.33 -2.33 -7.84
CA ILE A 183 -5.11 -1.32 -6.81
C ILE A 183 -5.86 -0.02 -7.16
N LEU A 184 -5.77 0.43 -8.42
CA LEU A 184 -6.44 1.64 -8.86
C LEU A 184 -7.96 1.50 -8.78
N THR A 185 -8.52 0.41 -9.30
CA THR A 185 -9.97 0.19 -9.27
C THR A 185 -10.48 0.00 -7.85
N HIS A 186 -9.69 -0.60 -6.95
CA HIS A 186 -10.01 -0.65 -5.53
C HIS A 186 -10.17 0.75 -4.92
N GLN A 187 -9.20 1.63 -5.14
CA GLN A 187 -9.25 3.01 -4.61
C GLN A 187 -10.39 3.82 -5.24
N VAL A 188 -10.55 3.75 -6.57
CA VAL A 188 -11.66 4.43 -7.26
C VAL A 188 -13.01 3.94 -6.74
N SER A 189 -13.19 2.63 -6.54
CA SER A 189 -14.47 2.06 -6.08
C SER A 189 -14.80 2.42 -4.63
N LYS A 190 -13.79 2.64 -3.78
CA LYS A 190 -13.99 3.16 -2.41
C LYS A 190 -14.55 4.58 -2.42
N VAL A 191 -14.12 5.39 -3.38
CA VAL A 191 -14.53 6.80 -3.49
C VAL A 191 -15.85 6.93 -4.23
N THR A 192 -16.05 6.23 -5.36
CA THR A 192 -17.32 6.27 -6.13
C THR A 192 -18.49 5.69 -5.36
N ARG A 193 -18.25 4.67 -4.51
CA ARG A 193 -19.28 3.84 -3.87
C ARG A 193 -20.18 3.08 -4.85
N GLU A 194 -19.79 3.02 -6.12
CA GLU A 194 -20.57 2.40 -7.19
C GLU A 194 -19.72 1.35 -7.92
N LEU A 195 -20.40 0.29 -8.36
CA LEU A 195 -19.86 -0.65 -9.34
C LEU A 195 -19.90 0.05 -10.70
N SER A 196 -18.79 0.67 -11.11
CA SER A 196 -18.72 1.24 -12.46
C SER A 196 -18.75 0.10 -13.49
N GLU A 197 -19.79 0.09 -14.33
CA GLU A 197 -19.90 -0.84 -15.47
C GLU A 197 -18.76 -0.64 -16.48
N ASP A 198 -18.20 0.58 -16.56
CA ASP A 198 -17.02 0.89 -17.37
C ASP A 198 -15.73 0.21 -16.86
N LEU A 199 -15.76 -0.27 -15.61
CA LEU A 199 -14.72 -1.12 -15.01
C LEU A 199 -15.08 -2.62 -15.08
N ALA A 200 -16.21 -2.99 -15.70
CA ALA A 200 -16.60 -4.39 -15.92
C ALA A 200 -16.01 -4.93 -17.22
N PHE A 201 -15.62 -6.21 -17.24
CA PHE A 201 -14.75 -6.78 -18.29
C PHE A 201 -15.33 -8.03 -18.97
N GLU A 202 -15.08 -8.13 -20.28
CA GLU A 202 -15.61 -9.17 -21.19
C GLU A 202 -14.70 -10.40 -21.37
N VAL A 203 -13.47 -10.42 -20.83
CA VAL A 203 -12.53 -11.55 -21.06
C VAL A 203 -12.55 -12.53 -19.89
N PRO A 204 -12.81 -13.85 -20.09
CA PRO A 204 -12.69 -14.85 -19.04
C PRO A 204 -11.23 -15.04 -18.58
N GLY A 205 -10.96 -15.08 -17.27
CA GLY A 205 -9.62 -15.43 -16.75
C GLY A 205 -9.27 -14.89 -15.37
N ARG A 206 -8.07 -15.26 -14.87
CA ARG A 206 -7.56 -14.84 -13.54
C ARG A 206 -7.42 -13.32 -13.40
N GLN A 207 -7.13 -12.63 -14.50
CA GLN A 207 -7.02 -11.17 -14.53
C GLN A 207 -8.37 -10.52 -14.20
N SER A 208 -9.43 -10.93 -14.89
CA SER A 208 -10.78 -10.44 -14.67
C SER A 208 -11.30 -10.80 -13.27
N ALA A 209 -10.93 -11.96 -12.75
CA ALA A 209 -11.20 -12.35 -11.37
C ALA A 209 -10.54 -11.38 -10.36
N PHE A 210 -9.27 -11.07 -10.59
CA PHE A 210 -8.53 -10.14 -9.74
C PHE A 210 -9.12 -8.75 -9.80
N MET A 211 -9.47 -8.30 -11.00
CA MET A 211 -10.07 -6.99 -11.20
C MET A 211 -11.43 -6.85 -10.54
N LEU A 212 -12.30 -7.84 -10.74
CA LEU A 212 -13.59 -7.93 -10.05
C LEU A 212 -13.40 -7.84 -8.53
N ARG A 213 -12.41 -8.56 -7.99
CA ARG A 213 -12.08 -8.48 -6.56
C ARG A 213 -11.76 -7.05 -6.13
N GLY A 214 -10.90 -6.34 -6.86
CA GLY A 214 -10.51 -4.96 -6.53
C GLY A 214 -11.72 -4.03 -6.38
N VAL A 215 -12.59 -4.07 -7.39
CA VAL A 215 -13.85 -3.30 -7.42
C VAL A 215 -14.75 -3.70 -6.25
N VAL A 216 -15.07 -5.00 -6.12
CA VAL A 216 -15.98 -5.49 -5.07
C VAL A 216 -15.46 -5.16 -3.67
N MET A 217 -14.17 -5.38 -3.39
CA MET A 217 -13.60 -5.05 -2.08
C MET A 217 -13.65 -3.54 -1.80
N GLY A 218 -13.42 -2.72 -2.82
CA GLY A 218 -13.49 -1.27 -2.66
C GLY A 218 -14.92 -0.81 -2.35
N THR A 219 -15.89 -1.30 -3.10
CA THR A 219 -17.31 -1.02 -2.86
C THR A 219 -17.78 -1.53 -1.50
N LEU A 220 -17.44 -2.78 -1.12
CA LEU A 220 -17.84 -3.35 0.17
C LEU A 220 -17.27 -2.59 1.37
N ILE A 221 -16.07 -2.01 1.27
CA ILE A 221 -15.52 -1.16 2.33
C ILE A 221 -16.29 0.15 2.46
N ALA A 222 -16.75 0.71 1.33
CA ALA A 222 -17.38 2.02 1.28
C ALA A 222 -18.90 1.99 1.45
N THR A 223 -19.55 0.85 1.23
CA THR A 223 -21.00 0.68 1.29
C THR A 223 -21.39 -0.49 2.17
N ASP A 224 -22.58 -0.41 2.77
CA ASP A 224 -23.15 -1.51 3.56
C ASP A 224 -24.02 -2.45 2.68
N ASP A 225 -23.64 -2.65 1.41
CA ASP A 225 -24.35 -3.53 0.47
C ASP A 225 -24.04 -5.01 0.76
N ILE A 226 -24.81 -5.61 1.67
CA ILE A 226 -24.72 -7.03 2.03
C ILE A 226 -25.06 -7.93 0.82
N ASP A 227 -25.92 -7.47 -0.10
CA ASP A 227 -26.29 -8.25 -1.27
C ASP A 227 -25.14 -8.33 -2.28
N LEU A 228 -24.27 -7.32 -2.36
CA LEU A 228 -23.03 -7.39 -3.14
C LEU A 228 -22.10 -8.48 -2.60
N ALA A 229 -21.88 -8.55 -1.29
CA ALA A 229 -21.04 -9.58 -0.68
C ALA A 229 -21.61 -10.99 -0.96
N GLU A 230 -22.93 -11.12 -0.91
CA GLU A 230 -23.64 -12.36 -1.24
C GLU A 230 -23.54 -12.74 -2.73
N ARG A 231 -23.72 -11.79 -3.65
CA ARG A 231 -23.50 -12.01 -5.10
C ARG A 231 -22.06 -12.45 -5.37
N TYR A 232 -21.09 -11.78 -4.75
CA TYR A 232 -19.68 -12.11 -4.89
C TYR A 232 -19.36 -13.51 -4.39
N ARG A 233 -19.87 -13.90 -3.21
CA ARG A 233 -19.75 -15.27 -2.68
C ARG A 233 -20.22 -16.32 -3.68
N ARG A 234 -21.40 -16.12 -4.29
CA ARG A 234 -21.95 -17.06 -5.29
C ARG A 234 -21.09 -17.15 -6.54
N ILE A 235 -20.49 -16.05 -6.99
CA ILE A 235 -19.56 -16.04 -8.14
C ILE A 235 -18.32 -16.90 -7.82
N LEU A 236 -17.77 -16.77 -6.62
CA LEU A 236 -16.60 -17.55 -6.18
C LEU A 236 -16.93 -19.04 -6.03
N GLU A 237 -18.12 -19.38 -5.53
CA GLU A 237 -18.58 -20.77 -5.41
C GLU A 237 -18.80 -21.42 -6.78
N ALA A 238 -19.32 -20.66 -7.76
CA ALA A 238 -19.50 -21.13 -9.12
C ALA A 238 -18.19 -21.24 -9.91
N THR A 239 -17.13 -20.53 -9.49
CA THR A 239 -15.89 -20.38 -10.25
C THR A 239 -14.64 -20.68 -9.40
N PRO A 240 -14.18 -21.96 -9.34
CA PRO A 240 -13.07 -22.37 -8.45
C PRO A 240 -11.78 -21.58 -8.63
N MET A 241 -11.48 -21.13 -9.86
CA MET A 241 -10.33 -20.26 -10.13
C MET A 241 -10.37 -18.96 -9.32
N TYR A 242 -11.55 -18.36 -9.16
CA TYR A 242 -11.70 -17.09 -8.48
C TYR A 242 -11.57 -17.30 -6.97
N ALA A 243 -12.07 -18.41 -6.43
CA ALA A 243 -11.86 -18.78 -5.04
C ALA A 243 -10.36 -18.96 -4.71
N GLY A 244 -9.58 -19.57 -5.61
CA GLY A 244 -8.12 -19.68 -5.45
C GLY A 244 -7.42 -18.31 -5.42
N LEU A 245 -7.90 -17.35 -6.22
CA LEU A 245 -7.40 -15.98 -6.18
C LEU A 245 -7.77 -15.26 -4.88
N GLU A 246 -8.97 -15.50 -4.36
CA GLU A 246 -9.40 -14.94 -3.08
C GLU A 246 -8.54 -15.50 -1.93
N GLU A 247 -8.25 -16.80 -1.97
CA GLU A 247 -7.32 -17.46 -1.05
C GLU A 247 -5.89 -16.88 -1.13
N TRP A 248 -5.45 -16.44 -2.31
CA TRP A 248 -4.12 -15.85 -2.53
C TRP A 248 -4.00 -14.40 -2.04
N SER A 249 -5.09 -13.63 -2.09
CA SER A 249 -5.02 -12.18 -2.01
C SER A 249 -4.59 -11.66 -0.64
N LEU A 250 -5.31 -12.00 0.43
CA LEU A 250 -4.96 -11.51 1.77
C LEU A 250 -3.60 -12.03 2.29
N PRO A 251 -3.21 -13.30 2.07
CA PRO A 251 -1.89 -13.77 2.50
C PRO A 251 -0.72 -13.07 1.83
N THR A 252 -0.84 -12.69 0.56
CA THR A 252 0.22 -11.92 -0.11
C THR A 252 0.17 -10.43 0.26
N TYR A 253 -1.02 -9.87 0.49
CA TYR A 253 -1.18 -8.50 1.00
C TYR A 253 -0.59 -8.33 2.40
N ALA A 254 -0.84 -9.30 3.29
CA ALA A 254 -0.34 -9.32 4.67
C ALA A 254 1.12 -9.83 4.78
N ARG A 255 1.74 -10.23 3.66
CA ARG A 255 3.12 -10.72 3.56
C ARG A 255 3.41 -12.06 4.24
N ASP A 256 2.39 -12.91 4.42
CA ASP A 256 2.63 -14.33 4.70
C ASP A 256 3.12 -15.04 3.43
N GLY A 257 2.49 -14.77 2.29
CA GLY A 257 2.85 -15.32 0.98
C GLY A 257 3.68 -14.36 0.13
N ARG A 258 4.51 -14.91 -0.78
CA ARG A 258 5.12 -14.11 -1.84
C ARG A 258 4.11 -13.83 -2.94
N VAL A 259 4.18 -12.63 -3.50
CA VAL A 259 3.40 -12.24 -4.67
C VAL A 259 3.90 -13.04 -5.89
N THR A 260 2.98 -13.75 -6.56
CA THR A 260 3.26 -14.60 -7.73
C THR A 260 2.28 -14.30 -8.86
N SER A 261 2.74 -14.39 -10.11
CA SER A 261 1.91 -14.06 -11.28
C SER A 261 0.86 -15.11 -11.63
N ASP A 262 1.01 -16.32 -11.09
CA ASP A 262 0.07 -17.43 -11.27
C ASP A 262 -0.95 -17.52 -10.13
N PHE A 263 -0.89 -16.63 -9.13
CA PHE A 263 -1.80 -16.58 -7.98
C PHE A 263 -1.78 -17.87 -7.14
N THR A 264 -0.61 -18.51 -7.02
CA THR A 264 -0.43 -19.71 -6.19
C THR A 264 0.23 -19.38 -4.84
N LEU A 265 -0.05 -20.22 -3.85
CA LEU A 265 0.54 -20.13 -2.51
C LEU A 265 1.16 -21.49 -2.12
N PRO A 266 2.25 -21.51 -1.32
CA PRO A 266 2.83 -22.75 -0.77
C PRO A 266 1.83 -23.50 0.12
N SER A 267 1.77 -24.83 0.00
CA SER A 267 0.78 -25.66 0.72
C SER A 267 0.95 -25.63 2.25
N ASP A 268 2.15 -25.34 2.74
CA ASP A 268 2.52 -25.26 4.15
C ASP A 268 2.49 -23.82 4.71
N LEU A 269 1.93 -22.88 3.96
CA LEU A 269 1.86 -21.47 4.35
C LEU A 269 1.05 -21.28 5.65
N SER A 270 1.67 -20.66 6.66
CA SER A 270 0.99 -20.24 7.88
C SER A 270 0.45 -18.81 7.75
N LEU A 271 -0.80 -18.59 8.17
CA LEU A 271 -1.51 -17.32 8.03
C LEU A 271 -1.29 -16.34 9.21
N ARG A 272 -0.04 -16.19 9.67
CA ARG A 272 0.26 -15.44 10.91
C ARG A 272 -0.06 -13.95 10.81
N HIS A 273 0.45 -13.27 9.79
CA HIS A 273 0.19 -11.84 9.60
C HIS A 273 -1.23 -11.60 9.08
N THR A 274 -1.72 -12.51 8.24
CA THR A 274 -3.09 -12.51 7.73
C THR A 274 -4.11 -12.58 8.87
N ALA A 275 -3.87 -13.43 9.87
CA ALA A 275 -4.76 -13.50 11.03
C ALA A 275 -4.81 -12.18 11.80
N VAL A 276 -3.68 -11.50 11.98
CA VAL A 276 -3.62 -10.17 12.61
C VAL A 276 -4.41 -9.14 11.78
N GLU A 277 -4.28 -9.18 10.46
CA GLU A 277 -4.98 -8.27 9.58
C GLU A 277 -6.49 -8.49 9.62
N VAL A 278 -6.95 -9.73 9.48
CA VAL A 278 -8.38 -10.07 9.50
C VAL A 278 -9.01 -9.72 10.84
N LEU A 279 -8.32 -9.96 11.96
CA LEU A 279 -8.81 -9.56 13.29
C LEU A 279 -9.01 -8.04 13.38
N ARG A 280 -8.11 -7.24 12.80
CA ARG A 280 -8.26 -5.79 12.72
C ARG A 280 -9.46 -5.42 11.85
N GLU A 281 -9.60 -6.03 10.69
CA GLU A 281 -10.64 -5.71 9.71
C GLU A 281 -12.05 -6.04 10.21
N ILE A 282 -12.22 -7.10 11.01
CA ILE A 282 -13.49 -7.44 11.68
C ILE A 282 -14.04 -6.28 12.51
N ASP A 283 -13.17 -5.55 13.21
CA ASP A 283 -13.57 -4.45 14.08
C ASP A 283 -13.60 -3.10 13.32
N ALA A 284 -12.85 -2.95 12.23
CA ALA A 284 -12.63 -1.67 11.56
C ALA A 284 -13.64 -1.32 10.46
N TYR A 285 -14.17 -2.32 9.75
CA TYR A 285 -15.04 -2.08 8.59
C TYR A 285 -16.54 -2.27 8.91
N ASN A 286 -17.38 -1.94 7.91
CA ASN A 286 -18.83 -2.02 7.99
C ASN A 286 -19.36 -3.47 8.00
N ASP A 287 -20.68 -3.63 8.06
CA ASP A 287 -21.31 -4.94 8.20
C ASP A 287 -21.28 -5.75 6.89
N ALA A 288 -21.32 -5.11 5.73
CA ALA A 288 -21.17 -5.78 4.44
C ALA A 288 -19.76 -6.38 4.25
N TYR A 289 -18.69 -5.65 4.60
CA TYR A 289 -17.33 -6.19 4.56
C TYR A 289 -17.16 -7.30 5.60
N PHE A 290 -17.68 -7.11 6.82
CA PHE A 290 -17.66 -8.16 7.84
C PHE A 290 -18.41 -9.42 7.39
N TYR A 291 -19.56 -9.27 6.72
CA TYR A 291 -20.29 -10.39 6.13
C TYR A 291 -19.43 -11.13 5.11
N TYR A 292 -18.78 -10.42 4.18
CA TYR A 292 -17.82 -11.02 3.24
C TYR A 292 -16.71 -11.80 3.96
N LEU A 293 -16.13 -11.27 5.04
CA LEU A 293 -15.11 -11.98 5.80
C LEU A 293 -15.63 -13.32 6.34
N VAL A 294 -16.80 -13.33 7.00
CA VAL A 294 -17.33 -14.55 7.63
C VAL A 294 -18.00 -15.52 6.66
N SER A 295 -18.58 -15.03 5.57
CA SER A 295 -19.29 -15.85 4.58
C SER A 295 -18.37 -16.44 3.52
N THR A 296 -17.27 -15.73 3.23
CA THR A 296 -16.44 -15.99 2.06
C THR A 296 -14.99 -16.22 2.46
N TYR A 297 -14.29 -15.19 2.96
CA TYR A 297 -12.84 -15.28 3.12
C TYR A 297 -12.40 -16.27 4.21
N LEU A 298 -12.95 -16.17 5.42
CA LEU A 298 -12.57 -17.02 6.56
C LEU A 298 -12.81 -18.51 6.29
N PRO A 299 -13.94 -18.94 5.69
CA PRO A 299 -14.10 -20.32 5.27
C PRO A 299 -12.97 -20.85 4.39
N LEU A 300 -12.49 -20.04 3.44
CA LEU A 300 -11.39 -20.37 2.53
C LEU A 300 -10.05 -20.43 3.30
N ALA A 301 -9.76 -19.40 4.09
CA ALA A 301 -8.54 -19.31 4.90
C ALA A 301 -8.40 -20.49 5.88
N LEU A 302 -9.49 -20.90 6.52
CA LEU A 302 -9.51 -22.04 7.46
C LEU A 302 -9.40 -23.40 6.78
N ARG A 303 -9.72 -23.52 5.48
CA ARG A 303 -9.39 -24.76 4.72
C ARG A 303 -7.90 -24.85 4.48
N ARG A 304 -7.24 -23.70 4.28
CA ARG A 304 -5.81 -23.63 4.00
C ARG A 304 -4.96 -23.80 5.26
N ASP A 305 -5.23 -23.01 6.28
CA ASP A 305 -4.56 -23.08 7.58
C ASP A 305 -5.64 -23.26 8.66
N PRO A 306 -5.94 -24.51 9.07
CA PRO A 306 -6.91 -24.78 10.13
C PRO A 306 -6.54 -24.17 11.49
N ARG A 307 -5.27 -23.82 11.70
CA ARG A 307 -4.82 -23.12 12.92
C ARG A 307 -4.96 -21.61 12.79
N PHE A 308 -5.23 -21.09 11.59
CA PHE A 308 -5.37 -19.67 11.30
C PHE A 308 -4.24 -18.84 11.93
N GLY A 309 -2.99 -19.17 11.62
CA GLY A 309 -1.81 -18.52 12.20
C GLY A 309 -1.62 -18.74 13.70
N GLY A 310 -2.31 -19.73 14.30
CA GLY A 310 -2.35 -19.98 15.74
C GLY A 310 -3.35 -19.10 16.51
N ARG A 311 -4.32 -18.47 15.82
CA ARG A 311 -5.22 -17.44 16.38
C ARG A 311 -6.70 -17.82 16.33
N VAL A 312 -7.03 -19.11 16.28
CA VAL A 312 -8.44 -19.60 16.24
C VAL A 312 -9.27 -19.06 17.41
N ALA A 313 -8.72 -19.04 18.63
CA ALA A 313 -9.41 -18.52 19.81
C ALA A 313 -9.71 -17.01 19.70
N ASP A 314 -8.72 -16.21 19.28
CA ASP A 314 -8.86 -14.77 19.06
C ASP A 314 -9.91 -14.49 17.98
N LEU A 315 -9.88 -15.27 16.87
CA LEU A 315 -10.86 -15.17 15.80
C LEU A 315 -12.28 -15.47 16.29
N ALA A 316 -12.46 -16.55 17.06
CA ALA A 316 -13.76 -16.89 17.62
C ALA A 316 -14.28 -15.80 18.57
N ALA A 317 -13.39 -15.21 19.38
CA ALA A 317 -13.74 -14.10 20.27
C ALA A 317 -14.15 -12.84 19.49
N ALA A 318 -13.38 -12.46 18.45
CA ALA A 318 -13.67 -11.31 17.61
C ALA A 318 -15.01 -11.45 16.86
N VAL A 319 -15.25 -12.61 16.24
CA VAL A 319 -16.51 -12.90 15.54
C VAL A 319 -17.70 -12.87 16.50
N ARG A 320 -17.55 -13.42 17.72
CA ARG A 320 -18.63 -13.40 18.73
C ARG A 320 -18.97 -11.97 19.16
N ARG A 321 -17.95 -11.17 19.46
CA ARG A 321 -18.13 -9.75 19.83
C ARG A 321 -18.81 -8.97 18.72
N ARG A 322 -18.33 -9.08 17.47
CA ARG A 322 -18.93 -8.35 16.34
C ARG A 322 -20.35 -8.82 16.04
N ARG A 323 -20.63 -10.12 16.15
CA ARG A 323 -21.99 -10.68 15.98
C ARG A 323 -23.02 -10.04 16.92
N GLU A 324 -22.63 -9.69 18.14
CA GLU A 324 -23.54 -9.10 19.15
C GLU A 324 -24.03 -7.70 18.74
N THR A 325 -23.26 -6.98 17.92
CA THR A 325 -23.59 -5.61 17.51
C THR A 325 -24.27 -5.53 16.14
N VAL A 326 -24.25 -6.61 15.35
CA VAL A 326 -24.80 -6.63 13.98
C VAL A 326 -26.32 -6.89 13.98
N PRO A 327 -27.14 -6.01 13.39
CA PRO A 327 -28.59 -6.19 13.34
C PRO A 327 -29.03 -7.24 12.30
N ASP A 328 -28.35 -7.32 11.15
CA ASP A 328 -28.75 -8.20 10.04
C ASP A 328 -28.71 -9.68 10.47
N ARG A 329 -29.82 -10.38 10.24
CA ARG A 329 -30.02 -11.78 10.63
C ARG A 329 -29.11 -12.73 9.84
N ARG A 330 -28.89 -12.49 8.55
CA ARG A 330 -28.06 -13.32 7.66
C ARG A 330 -26.62 -13.34 8.13
N ILE A 331 -26.11 -12.18 8.57
CA ILE A 331 -24.76 -12.07 9.13
C ILE A 331 -24.66 -12.86 10.43
N ARG A 332 -25.61 -12.70 11.35
CA ARG A 332 -25.63 -13.42 12.63
C ARG A 332 -25.68 -14.94 12.46
N GLU A 333 -26.54 -15.44 11.57
CA GLU A 333 -26.63 -16.88 11.26
C GLU A 333 -25.35 -17.41 10.62
N THR A 334 -24.68 -16.60 9.79
CA THR A 334 -23.38 -16.95 9.19
C THR A 334 -22.27 -16.98 10.22
N CYS A 335 -22.24 -16.03 11.15
CA CYS A 335 -21.35 -16.05 12.31
C CYS A 335 -21.57 -17.32 13.15
N ASP A 336 -22.81 -17.71 13.41
CA ASP A 336 -23.12 -18.93 14.19
C ASP A 336 -22.60 -20.20 13.52
N ARG A 337 -22.71 -20.29 12.19
CA ARG A 337 -22.13 -21.39 11.41
C ARG A 337 -20.61 -21.41 11.52
N LEU A 338 -19.97 -20.25 11.37
CA LEU A 338 -18.52 -20.13 11.48
C LEU A 338 -18.03 -20.47 12.90
N LEU A 339 -18.68 -19.96 13.94
CA LEU A 339 -18.33 -20.23 15.34
C LEU A 339 -18.42 -21.72 15.69
N ARG A 340 -19.45 -22.42 15.20
CA ARG A 340 -19.53 -23.89 15.36
C ARG A 340 -18.36 -24.61 14.69
N ARG A 341 -17.94 -24.16 13.51
CA ARG A 341 -16.77 -24.71 12.81
C ARG A 341 -15.48 -24.42 13.58
N LEU A 342 -15.31 -23.22 14.12
CA LEU A 342 -14.12 -22.86 14.91
C LEU A 342 -14.03 -23.68 16.20
N ALA A 343 -15.16 -23.92 16.88
CA ALA A 343 -15.21 -24.76 18.07
C ALA A 343 -14.80 -26.23 17.82
N ALA A 344 -14.90 -26.71 16.57
CA ALA A 344 -14.44 -28.05 16.20
C ALA A 344 -12.93 -28.11 15.87
N LEU A 345 -12.25 -26.96 15.80
CA LEU A 345 -10.81 -26.84 15.52
C LEU A 345 -9.98 -26.55 16.77
N THR A 346 -10.64 -26.09 17.85
CA THR A 346 -10.08 -25.94 19.21
C THR A 346 -10.28 -27.21 20.00
#